data_AF-A0A8X6I194-F1
#
_entry.id   AF-A0A8X6I194-F1
#
_cell.length_a   1.000
_cell.length_b   1.000
_cell.length_c   1.000
_cell.angle_alpha   90.00
_cell.angle_beta   90.00
_cell.angle_gamma   90.00
#
_symmetry.space_group_name_H-M   'P 1'
#
loop_
_entity.id
_entity.type
_entity.pdbx_description
1 polymer ?
#
loop_
_entity_poly.entity_id
_entity_poly.type
_entity_poly.pdbx_seq_one_letter_code
_entity_poly.pdbx_strand_id
1 'polypeptide(L)'
;MGALLAARLAKEVKKIIDRKCSTKAFLWTDSQITLYWIKGTSHSWKPFVVSRVREIQALTDPNSWFHCSGKDIPADLSPYQRN
;
A
#
# COMPACT_ATOMS: atom_id res chain seq x y z
N MET A 1 -4.92 -1.24 7.25
CA MET A 1 -4.19 -0.19 8.01
C MET A 1 -2.73 -0.08 7.57
N GLY A 2 -2.02 -1.20 7.32
CA GLY A 2 -0.65 -1.19 6.83
C GLY A 2 -0.43 -0.34 5.57
N ALA A 3 -1.33 -0.41 4.58
CA ALA A 3 -1.21 0.35 3.34
C ALA A 3 -1.11 1.88 3.54
N LEU A 4 -1.86 2.45 4.50
CA LEU A 4 -1.80 3.90 4.75
C LEU A 4 -0.44 4.31 5.35
N LEU A 5 0.08 3.52 6.29
CA LEU A 5 1.39 3.75 6.86
C LEU A 5 2.48 3.60 5.80
N ALA A 6 2.38 2.57 4.94
CA ALA A 6 3.30 2.36 3.83
C ALA A 6 3.28 3.56 2.85
N ALA A 7 2.10 4.10 2.52
CA ALA A 7 1.99 5.28 1.66
C ALA A 7 2.67 6.52 2.26
N ARG A 8 2.46 6.79 3.56
CA ARG A 8 3.11 7.90 4.27
C ARG A 8 4.63 7.72 4.32
N LEU A 9 5.10 6.53 4.66
CA LEU A 9 6.53 6.21 4.69
C LEU A 9 7.16 6.37 3.30
N ALA A 10 6.53 5.81 2.27
CA ALA A 10 7.02 5.88 0.90
C ALA A 10 7.13 7.33 0.41
N LYS A 11 6.18 8.20 0.77
CA LYS A 11 6.28 9.64 0.48
C LYS A 11 7.51 10.27 1.12
N GLU A 12 7.75 10.04 2.42
CA GLU A 12 8.90 10.62 3.10
C GLU A 12 10.23 10.07 2.59
N VAL A 13 10.30 8.76 2.36
CA VAL A 13 11.49 8.12 1.77
C VAL A 13 11.76 8.63 0.36
N LYS A 14 10.72 8.72 -0.48
CA LYS A 14 10.84 9.22 -1.85
C LYS A 14 11.33 10.67 -1.87
N LYS A 15 10.84 11.55 -1.00
CA LYS A 15 11.36 12.93 -0.88
C LYS A 15 12.86 12.99 -0.59
N ILE A 16 13.40 12.04 0.17
CA ILE A 16 14.83 12.01 0.51
C ILE A 16 15.62 11.46 -0.68
N ILE A 17 15.15 10.39 -1.31
CA ILE A 17 15.84 9.71 -2.40
C ILE A 17 15.82 10.54 -3.69
N ASP A 18 14.68 11.16 -4.02
CA ASP A 18 14.51 11.97 -5.24
C ASP A 18 15.37 13.23 -5.27
N ARG A 19 15.95 13.65 -4.13
CA ARG A 19 16.99 14.71 -4.11
C ARG A 19 18.27 14.30 -4.83
N LYS A 20 18.54 12.99 -4.94
CA LYS A 20 19.75 12.44 -5.56
C LYS A 20 19.47 11.90 -6.96
N CYS A 21 18.41 11.12 -7.13
CA CYS A 21 18.03 10.53 -8.41
C CYS A 21 16.51 10.39 -8.49
N SER A 22 15.90 10.61 -9.66
CA SER A 22 14.47 10.35 -9.84
C SER A 22 14.17 8.85 -9.68
N THR A 23 13.31 8.49 -8.73
CA THR A 23 12.97 7.09 -8.44
C THR A 23 11.50 6.77 -8.62
N LYS A 24 11.23 5.52 -9.03
CA LYS A 24 9.89 4.92 -9.06
C LYS A 24 9.69 4.11 -7.79
N ALA A 25 8.54 4.29 -7.15
CA ALA A 25 8.14 3.51 -5.98
C ALA A 25 7.08 2.48 -6.37
N PHE A 26 7.24 1.25 -5.88
CA PHE A 26 6.28 0.17 -6.01
C PHE A 26 5.83 -0.26 -4.61
N LEU A 27 4.52 -0.40 -4.41
CA LEU A 27 3.89 -0.63 -3.13
C LEU A 27 3.08 -1.93 -3.16
N TRP A 28 3.14 -2.69 -2.08
CA TRP A 28 2.50 -4.00 -2.00
C TRP A 28 1.55 -4.06 -0.81
N THR A 29 0.41 -4.71 -1.00
CA THR A 29 -0.52 -5.08 0.08
C THR A 29 -0.91 -6.54 -0.05
N ASP A 30 -1.10 -7.18 1.07
CA ASP A 30 -1.57 -8.56 1.23
C ASP A 30 -3.10 -8.72 1.16
N SER A 31 -3.80 -7.61 1.02
CA SER A 31 -5.25 -7.56 1.03
C SER A 31 -5.76 -7.18 -0.34
N GLN A 32 -6.35 -8.15 -1.06
CA GLN A 32 -7.02 -7.88 -2.34
C GLN A 32 -8.13 -6.84 -2.20
N ILE A 33 -8.85 -6.83 -1.07
CA ILE A 33 -9.88 -5.83 -0.77
C ILE A 33 -9.25 -4.43 -0.65
N THR A 34 -8.11 -4.33 0.03
CA THR A 34 -7.39 -3.05 0.15
C THR A 34 -6.89 -2.57 -1.22
N LEU A 35 -6.34 -3.47 -2.04
CA LEU A 35 -5.93 -3.15 -3.40
C LEU A 35 -7.10 -2.68 -4.28
N TYR A 36 -8.25 -3.37 -4.18
CA TYR A 36 -9.47 -3.00 -4.88
C TYR A 36 -9.92 -1.59 -4.52
N TRP A 37 -9.89 -1.23 -3.23
CA TRP A 37 -10.21 0.12 -2.80
C TRP A 37 -9.22 1.17 -3.30
N ILE A 38 -7.92 0.88 -3.26
CA ILE A 38 -6.89 1.83 -3.72
C ILE A 38 -7.03 2.13 -5.21
N LYS A 39 -7.30 1.11 -6.04
CA LYS A 39 -7.43 1.27 -7.49
C LYS A 39 -8.81 1.75 -7.95
N GLY A 40 -9.84 1.54 -7.13
CA GLY A 40 -11.20 1.95 -7.43
C GLY A 40 -11.55 3.34 -6.95
N THR A 41 -12.73 3.78 -7.34
CA THR A 41 -13.45 4.90 -6.73
C THR A 41 -14.86 4.42 -6.40
N SER A 42 -15.30 4.59 -5.16
CA SER A 42 -16.68 4.25 -4.79
C SER A 42 -17.25 5.24 -3.79
N HIS A 43 -18.45 5.69 -4.10
CA HIS A 43 -19.24 6.57 -3.25
C HIS A 43 -20.00 5.82 -2.14
N SER A 44 -20.01 4.47 -2.16
CA SER A 44 -20.75 3.64 -1.20
C SER A 44 -19.91 3.07 -0.06
N TRP A 45 -18.61 3.40 0.02
CA TRP A 45 -17.76 2.96 1.12
C TRP A 45 -18.04 3.73 2.41
N LYS A 46 -17.79 3.09 3.55
CA LYS A 46 -17.87 3.74 4.87
C LYS A 46 -16.94 4.97 4.90
N PRO A 47 -17.33 6.09 5.56
CA PRO A 47 -16.55 7.33 5.59
C PRO A 47 -15.08 7.14 6.01
N PHE A 48 -14.85 6.23 6.95
CA PHE A 48 -13.52 5.86 7.43
C PHE A 48 -12.64 5.19 6.36
N VAL A 49 -13.23 4.36 5.49
CA VAL A 49 -12.51 3.73 4.37
C VAL A 49 -12.20 4.80 3.32
N VAL A 50 -13.19 5.62 2.96
CA VAL A 50 -13.03 6.72 1.98
C VAL A 50 -11.91 7.67 2.39
N SER A 51 -11.91 8.12 3.66
CA SER A 51 -10.89 9.05 4.16
C SER A 51 -9.46 8.51 3.97
N ARG A 52 -9.26 7.23 4.27
CA ARG A 52 -7.94 6.58 4.16
C ARG A 52 -7.54 6.30 2.71
N VAL A 53 -8.48 5.82 1.89
CA VAL A 53 -8.22 5.56 0.47
C VAL A 53 -7.87 6.87 -0.23
N ARG A 54 -8.62 7.94 0.05
CA ARG A 54 -8.34 9.28 -0.48
C ARG A 54 -6.93 9.76 -0.10
N GLU A 55 -6.52 9.53 1.15
CA GLU A 55 -5.16 9.87 1.56
C GLU A 55 -4.12 9.03 0.80
N ILE A 56 -4.30 7.71 0.68
CA ILE A 56 -3.37 6.85 -0.08
C ILE A 56 -3.23 7.31 -1.53
N GLN A 57 -4.36 7.58 -2.20
CA GLN A 57 -4.41 8.05 -3.59
C GLN A 57 -3.78 9.44 -3.76
N ALA A 58 -3.81 10.29 -2.72
CA ALA A 58 -3.14 11.60 -2.74
C ALA A 58 -1.63 11.50 -2.49
N LEU A 59 -1.15 10.49 -1.77
CA LEU A 59 0.27 10.32 -1.44
C LEU A 59 1.03 9.48 -2.48
N THR A 60 0.33 8.61 -3.20
CA THR A 60 0.93 7.60 -4.09
C THR A 60 0.06 7.36 -5.32
N ASP A 61 0.68 6.98 -6.44
CA ASP A 61 -0.06 6.59 -7.65
C ASP A 61 -0.78 5.24 -7.40
N PRO A 62 -2.12 5.15 -7.57
CA PRO A 62 -2.87 3.90 -7.46
C PRO A 62 -2.34 2.77 -8.35
N ASN A 63 -1.73 3.09 -9.49
CA ASN A 63 -1.17 2.11 -10.41
C ASN A 63 0.14 1.49 -9.89
N SER A 64 0.81 2.14 -8.94
CA SER A 64 2.01 1.62 -8.27
C SER A 64 1.71 0.60 -7.17
N TRP A 65 0.43 0.24 -6.97
CA TRP A 65 0.01 -0.73 -5.96
C TRP A 65 -0.22 -2.13 -6.54
N PHE A 66 0.31 -3.13 -5.84
CA PHE A 66 0.26 -4.54 -6.22
C PHE A 66 -0.16 -5.42 -5.05
N HIS A 67 -0.67 -6.61 -5.36
CA HIS A 67 -1.03 -7.61 -4.38
C HIS A 67 0.12 -8.58 -4.16
N CYS A 68 0.52 -8.79 -2.91
CA CYS A 68 1.42 -9.89 -2.53
C CYS A 68 0.59 -10.93 -1.80
N SER A 69 0.79 -12.24 -2.02
CA SER A 69 0.07 -13.23 -1.22
C SER A 69 0.53 -13.14 0.24
N GLY A 70 -0.37 -13.36 1.21
CA GLY A 70 0.00 -13.40 2.63
C GLY A 70 1.15 -14.38 2.91
N LYS A 71 1.15 -15.51 2.20
CA LYS A 71 2.18 -16.57 2.26
C LYS A 71 3.56 -16.14 1.74
N ASP A 72 3.63 -15.04 1.00
CA ASP A 72 4.86 -14.53 0.37
C ASP A 72 5.41 -13.29 1.11
N ILE A 73 4.76 -12.86 2.20
CA ILE A 73 5.29 -11.76 3.02
C ILE A 73 6.46 -12.30 3.85
N PRO A 74 7.65 -11.66 3.82
CA PRO A 74 8.79 -12.06 4.66
C PRO A 74 8.49 -12.13 6.17
N ALA A 75 7.44 -11.44 6.62
CA ALA A 75 6.95 -11.43 7.99
C ALA A 75 6.08 -12.65 8.37
N ASP A 76 5.46 -13.33 7.39
CA ASP A 76 4.61 -14.52 7.59
C ASP A 76 5.38 -15.84 7.33
N LEU A 77 6.67 -15.73 7.00
CA LEU A 77 7.62 -16.86 6.97
C LEU A 77 8.00 -17.32 8.39
N SER A 78 7.03 -17.36 9.32
CA SER A 78 7.28 -17.92 10.64
C SER A 78 7.56 -19.42 10.50
N PRO A 79 8.64 -19.96 11.11
CA PRO A 79 9.03 -21.36 10.95
C PRO A 79 8.03 -22.36 11.56
N TYR A 80 6.93 -21.90 12.17
CA TYR A 80 5.99 -22.71 12.95
C TYR A 80 4.70 -23.07 12.21
N GLN A 81 4.51 -22.66 10.94
CA GLN A 81 3.30 -22.98 10.17
C GLN A 81 3.46 -24.12 9.15
N ARG A 82 4.56 -24.89 9.23
CA ARG A 82 4.64 -26.20 8.56
C ARG A 82 4.44 -27.30 9.60
N ASN A 83 3.17 -27.67 9.83
CA ASN A 83 2.75 -29.00 10.26
C ASN A 83 1.32 -29.21 9.79
#